data_AF-A0A414ASV8-F1
#
_entry.id   AF-A0A414ASV8-F1
#
_cell.length_a   1.000
_cell.length_b   1.000
_cell.length_c   1.000
_cell.angle_alpha   90.00
_cell.angle_beta   90.00
_cell.angle_gamma   90.00
#
_symmetry.space_group_name_H-M   'P 1'
#
loop_
_entity.id
_entity.type
_entity.pdbx_description
1 polymer ?
#
loop_
_entity_poly.entity_id
_entity_poly.type
_entity_poly.pdbx_seq_one_letter_code
_entity_poly.pdbx_strand_id
1 'polypeptide(L)'
;MQEWYLLMPDTRPNITGGYENESFIDYKDDAFYEMLQTDIASNVILYNSDLSSSSIIRCVIQGNTADTQLKSMERVGLFSCGTVKAGMYIYFEDRYWLITGYPGTNGIYEKATMVLCQYKLRWQNSSGDIIERWCNGTSASKYDMGENGNSTITLSSNTFALLLPDDELVLELDGKRVFIDKHKTTPTKVYKVTRSDDILYDYGDSHGGILSFIADKTELNPITDNQELRICDYHSPTPSPEPPVPDETTDLSAVIAGGNTLRCGRAKSWNVIFIDQDGNEIIDQNFQWKVDSEYTVKQVIDGQRIQLKVDDEQLIDCSFLLSVSVDDIIVTKVEISIIDGL
;
A
#
# COMPACT_ATOMS: atom_id res chain seq x y z
N MET A 1 59.23 47.75 -12.61
CA MET A 1 58.97 46.59 -13.49
C MET A 1 57.82 45.84 -12.84
N GLN A 2 56.78 45.57 -13.61
CA GLN A 2 55.48 45.11 -13.18
C GLN A 2 55.52 43.65 -12.68
N GLU A 3 55.04 43.38 -11.46
CA GLU A 3 54.84 42.03 -10.91
C GLU A 3 53.36 41.60 -10.88
N TRP A 4 52.53 42.12 -11.78
CA TRP A 4 51.08 41.79 -11.82
C TRP A 4 50.77 40.37 -12.35
N TYR A 5 51.78 39.62 -12.78
CA TYR A 5 51.64 38.26 -13.33
C TYR A 5 52.09 37.14 -12.36
N LEU A 6 52.59 37.49 -11.17
CA LEU A 6 53.01 36.50 -10.18
C LEU A 6 51.79 35.96 -9.43
N LEU A 7 51.27 34.83 -9.93
CA LEU A 7 50.26 34.01 -9.27
C LEU A 7 50.85 33.33 -8.03
N MET A 8 50.76 34.00 -6.88
CA MET A 8 51.06 33.42 -5.57
C MET A 8 49.82 32.66 -5.05
N PRO A 9 49.95 31.72 -4.09
CA PRO A 9 48.81 30.97 -3.55
C PRO A 9 47.65 31.85 -3.05
N ASP A 10 47.95 33.08 -2.63
CA ASP A 10 47.05 34.13 -2.14
C ASP A 10 46.58 35.12 -3.23
N THR A 11 47.20 35.15 -4.42
CA THR A 11 46.83 36.03 -5.55
C THR A 11 46.35 35.28 -6.79
N ARG A 12 46.09 33.97 -6.68
CA ARG A 12 45.38 33.23 -7.74
C ARG A 12 44.04 33.93 -8.00
N PRO A 13 43.71 34.32 -9.24
CA PRO A 13 42.35 34.69 -9.59
C PRO A 13 41.50 33.43 -9.42
N ASN A 14 40.92 33.26 -8.24
CA ASN A 14 39.85 32.31 -8.05
C ASN A 14 38.69 32.83 -8.87
N ILE A 15 38.47 32.19 -10.03
CA ILE A 15 37.26 32.40 -10.83
C ILE A 15 36.02 32.19 -9.94
N THR A 16 36.11 31.30 -8.94
CA THR A 16 35.11 31.08 -7.88
C THR A 16 35.08 32.15 -6.80
N GLY A 17 35.02 33.43 -7.18
CA GLY A 17 34.88 34.54 -6.24
C GLY A 17 33.44 34.67 -5.74
N GLY A 18 33.04 33.89 -4.72
CA GLY A 18 31.81 34.04 -3.93
C GLY A 18 30.48 33.90 -4.68
N TYR A 19 30.21 34.82 -5.61
CA TYR A 19 28.97 34.94 -6.39
C TYR A 19 28.70 33.74 -7.31
N GLU A 20 29.73 33.06 -7.83
CA GLU A 20 29.53 31.85 -8.65
C GLU A 20 29.03 30.66 -7.83
N ASN A 21 29.49 30.55 -6.57
CA ASN A 21 29.03 29.49 -5.68
C ASN A 21 27.59 29.76 -5.20
N GLU A 22 27.25 31.02 -4.92
CA GLU A 22 25.86 31.43 -4.63
C GLU A 22 24.95 31.13 -5.82
N SER A 23 25.36 31.52 -7.04
CA SER A 23 24.61 31.21 -8.25
C SER A 23 24.43 29.70 -8.45
N PHE A 24 25.48 28.90 -8.23
CA PHE A 24 25.36 27.45 -8.30
C PHE A 24 24.38 26.90 -7.26
N ILE A 25 24.44 27.37 -6.02
CA ILE A 25 23.52 26.95 -4.95
C ILE A 25 22.07 27.29 -5.30
N ASP A 26 21.84 28.47 -5.87
CA ASP A 26 20.50 28.95 -6.22
C ASP A 26 19.88 28.16 -7.38
N TYR A 27 20.68 27.72 -8.37
CA TYR A 27 20.17 27.10 -9.60
C TYR A 27 20.42 25.59 -9.72
N LYS A 28 21.15 24.94 -8.80
CA LYS A 28 21.48 23.50 -8.91
C LYS A 28 20.24 22.60 -9.00
N ASP A 29 19.17 22.94 -8.26
CA ASP A 29 17.97 22.12 -8.19
C ASP A 29 17.14 22.29 -9.47
N ASP A 30 17.03 23.52 -9.97
CA ASP A 30 16.40 23.84 -11.26
C ASP A 30 17.15 23.18 -12.42
N ALA A 31 18.49 23.19 -12.41
CA ALA A 31 19.30 22.55 -13.44
C ALA A 31 19.07 21.04 -13.49
N PHE A 32 18.95 20.37 -12.34
CA PHE A 32 18.61 18.96 -12.31
C PHE A 32 17.18 18.71 -12.76
N TYR A 33 16.23 19.56 -12.35
CA TYR A 33 14.84 19.48 -12.80
C TYR A 33 14.72 19.63 -14.32
N GLU A 34 15.41 20.60 -14.92
CA GLU A 34 15.48 20.78 -16.37
C GLU A 34 16.10 19.57 -17.07
N MET A 35 17.18 19.01 -16.52
CA MET A 35 17.77 17.77 -17.03
C MET A 35 16.76 16.62 -17.01
N LEU A 36 15.94 16.51 -15.96
CA LEU A 36 14.86 15.53 -15.89
C LEU A 36 13.80 15.76 -16.98
N GLN A 37 13.61 16.95 -17.52
CA GLN A 37 12.67 17.20 -18.63
C GLN A 37 13.21 16.75 -20.00
N THR A 38 14.48 16.36 -20.09
CA THR A 38 15.09 15.87 -21.34
C THR A 38 14.87 14.38 -21.57
N ASP A 39 15.30 13.88 -22.73
CA ASP A 39 15.26 12.46 -23.09
C ASP A 39 16.32 11.60 -22.39
N ILE A 40 17.23 12.23 -21.62
CA ILE A 40 18.21 11.49 -20.79
C ILE A 40 17.50 10.82 -19.61
N ALA A 41 16.37 11.38 -19.16
CA ALA A 41 15.60 10.85 -18.06
C ALA A 41 14.45 9.96 -18.53
N SER A 42 14.10 8.99 -17.69
CA SER A 42 13.03 8.02 -17.93
C SER A 42 11.92 8.21 -16.93
N ASN A 43 10.67 7.99 -17.37
CA ASN A 43 9.54 7.82 -16.47
C ASN A 43 9.62 6.41 -15.87
N VAL A 44 9.54 6.32 -14.55
CA VAL A 44 9.52 5.05 -13.81
C VAL A 44 8.40 5.07 -12.79
N ILE A 45 7.98 3.89 -12.33
CA ILE A 45 7.03 3.79 -11.21
C ILE A 45 7.83 3.50 -9.95
N LEU A 46 7.82 4.43 -9.01
CA LEU A 46 8.36 4.24 -7.67
C LEU A 46 7.28 3.62 -6.79
N TYR A 47 7.63 2.56 -6.09
CA TYR A 47 6.81 1.95 -5.05
C TYR A 47 7.50 2.10 -3.70
N ASN A 48 6.70 2.23 -2.65
CA ASN A 48 7.19 2.02 -1.29
C ASN A 48 7.65 0.56 -1.08
N SER A 49 8.36 0.32 0.03
CA SER A 49 8.92 -0.99 0.38
C SER A 49 7.88 -2.10 0.35
N ASP A 50 6.64 -1.80 0.77
CA ASP A 50 5.58 -2.78 0.85
C ASP A 50 4.75 -2.95 -0.46
N LEU A 51 5.08 -2.24 -1.54
CA LEU A 51 4.32 -2.20 -2.81
C LEU A 51 2.85 -1.75 -2.67
N SER A 52 2.42 -1.22 -1.52
CA SER A 52 1.04 -0.78 -1.29
C SER A 52 0.72 0.58 -1.93
N SER A 53 1.74 1.41 -2.14
CA SER A 53 1.60 2.71 -2.79
C SER A 53 2.61 2.89 -3.92
N SER A 54 2.19 3.63 -4.94
CA SER A 54 3.04 3.91 -6.09
C SER A 54 2.87 5.33 -6.60
N SER A 55 3.93 5.84 -7.23
CA SER A 55 3.94 7.14 -7.88
C SER A 55 4.78 7.09 -9.13
N ILE A 56 4.39 7.86 -10.15
CA ILE A 56 5.20 8.02 -11.36
C ILE A 56 6.19 9.14 -11.09
N ILE A 57 7.47 8.83 -11.21
CA ILE A 57 8.56 9.81 -11.09
C ILE A 57 9.41 9.79 -12.35
N ARG A 58 10.18 10.87 -12.54
CA ARG A 58 11.14 10.98 -13.63
C ARG A 58 12.54 11.02 -13.03
N CYS A 59 13.43 10.16 -13.52
CA CYS A 59 14.79 10.01 -12.99
C CYS A 59 15.76 9.59 -14.09
N VAL A 60 17.06 9.76 -13.88
CA VAL A 60 18.08 9.24 -14.80
C VAL A 60 18.51 7.86 -14.35
N ILE A 61 18.40 6.88 -15.24
CA ILE A 61 18.85 5.50 -14.98
C ILE A 61 20.18 5.28 -15.71
N GLN A 62 21.21 4.93 -14.96
CA GLN A 62 22.55 4.63 -15.45
C GLN A 62 22.84 3.12 -15.34
N GLY A 63 23.74 2.64 -16.21
CA GLY A 63 24.15 1.22 -16.23
C GLY A 63 23.33 0.34 -17.19
N ASN A 64 22.58 0.93 -18.13
CA ASN A 64 21.80 0.18 -19.13
C ASN A 64 22.69 -0.62 -20.10
N THR A 65 23.94 -0.19 -20.30
CA THR A 65 24.97 -0.93 -21.04
C THR A 65 25.99 -1.45 -20.03
N ALA A 66 26.06 -2.78 -19.87
CA ALA A 66 26.95 -3.42 -18.92
C ALA A 66 27.90 -4.39 -19.62
N ASP A 67 29.17 -4.36 -19.22
CA ASP A 67 30.23 -5.21 -19.80
C ASP A 67 30.24 -6.64 -19.23
N THR A 68 29.48 -6.88 -18.15
CA THR A 68 29.40 -8.19 -17.49
C THR A 68 27.98 -8.53 -17.08
N GLN A 69 27.69 -9.83 -16.96
CA GLN A 69 26.38 -10.32 -16.52
C GLN A 69 25.99 -9.81 -15.12
N LEU A 70 26.93 -9.74 -14.17
CA LEU A 70 26.62 -9.26 -12.83
C LEU A 70 26.28 -7.76 -12.85
N LYS A 71 27.05 -6.97 -13.61
CA LYS A 71 26.78 -5.53 -13.76
C LYS A 71 25.51 -5.23 -14.54
N SER A 72 25.04 -6.15 -15.40
CA SER A 72 23.76 -5.98 -16.08
C SER A 72 22.56 -6.13 -15.13
N MET A 73 22.76 -6.66 -13.92
CA MET A 73 21.74 -6.79 -12.88
C MET A 73 21.80 -5.69 -11.82
N GLU A 74 22.67 -4.71 -12.00
CA GLU A 74 22.78 -3.51 -11.16
C GLU A 74 22.44 -2.28 -11.99
N ARG A 75 21.78 -1.30 -11.37
CA ARG A 75 21.55 0.02 -11.96
C ARG A 75 21.83 1.09 -10.91
N VAL A 76 22.06 2.29 -11.40
CA VAL A 76 22.19 3.49 -10.57
C VAL A 76 21.12 4.47 -11.01
N GLY A 77 20.32 4.94 -10.07
CA GLY A 77 19.33 5.99 -10.31
C GLY A 77 19.83 7.34 -9.77
N LEU A 78 19.58 8.40 -10.52
CA LEU A 78 19.70 9.79 -10.06
C LEU A 78 18.28 10.36 -9.91
N PHE A 79 17.94 10.73 -8.69
CA PHE A 79 16.60 11.16 -8.27
C PHE A 79 16.64 12.58 -7.70
N SER A 80 15.50 13.26 -7.66
CA SER A 80 15.37 14.48 -6.86
C SER A 80 15.63 14.14 -5.39
N CYS A 81 16.30 15.03 -4.67
CA CYS A 81 16.69 14.78 -3.28
C CYS A 81 15.48 14.45 -2.39
N GLY A 82 15.60 13.42 -1.54
CA GLY A 82 14.54 13.00 -0.62
C GLY A 82 13.39 12.24 -1.27
N THR A 83 13.57 11.75 -2.51
CA THR A 83 12.52 11.01 -3.22
C THR A 83 12.56 9.52 -2.89
N VAL A 84 13.75 8.95 -2.65
CA VAL A 84 13.93 7.50 -2.54
C VAL A 84 14.57 7.09 -1.23
N LYS A 85 14.24 5.87 -0.79
CA LYS A 85 14.85 5.20 0.36
C LYS A 85 15.31 3.81 -0.06
N ALA A 86 16.31 3.26 0.62
CA ALA A 86 16.61 1.84 0.54
C ALA A 86 15.38 1.01 0.95
N GLY A 87 15.19 -0.13 0.29
CA GLY A 87 14.00 -0.96 0.43
C GLY A 87 12.87 -0.59 -0.54
N MET A 88 12.83 0.62 -1.10
CA MET A 88 11.84 0.96 -2.13
C MET A 88 12.09 0.22 -3.44
N TYR A 89 11.05 0.11 -4.27
CA TYR A 89 11.15 -0.49 -5.60
C TYR A 89 10.99 0.52 -6.71
N ILE A 90 11.75 0.32 -7.78
CA ILE A 90 11.55 0.97 -9.07
C ILE A 90 11.05 -0.08 -10.07
N TYR A 91 9.90 0.16 -10.69
CA TYR A 91 9.46 -0.60 -11.86
C TYR A 91 9.92 0.12 -13.13
N PHE A 92 10.82 -0.54 -13.86
CA PHE A 92 11.47 -0.01 -15.07
C PHE A 92 11.82 -1.16 -16.01
N GLU A 93 11.55 -0.98 -17.32
CA GLU A 93 11.76 -2.00 -18.36
C GLU A 93 11.10 -3.36 -18.04
N ASP A 94 9.84 -3.32 -17.61
CA ASP A 94 9.03 -4.50 -17.25
C ASP A 94 9.64 -5.40 -16.16
N ARG A 95 10.42 -4.77 -15.28
CA ARG A 95 11.11 -5.43 -14.17
C ARG A 95 11.05 -4.58 -12.91
N TYR A 96 11.03 -5.27 -11.78
CA TYR A 96 11.21 -4.65 -10.46
C TYR A 96 12.70 -4.58 -10.13
N TRP A 97 13.13 -3.42 -9.63
CA TRP A 97 14.47 -3.15 -9.15
C TRP A 97 14.36 -2.73 -7.68
N LEU A 98 15.09 -3.41 -6.80
CA LEU A 98 15.13 -3.08 -5.38
C LEU A 98 16.25 -2.06 -5.14
N ILE A 99 15.93 -0.94 -4.50
CA ILE A 99 16.94 0.04 -4.06
C ILE A 99 17.67 -0.54 -2.85
N THR A 100 18.96 -0.82 -3.02
CA THR A 100 19.78 -1.50 -2.00
C THR A 100 20.88 -0.65 -1.41
N GLY A 101 21.33 0.37 -2.13
CA GLY A 101 22.37 1.27 -1.62
C GLY A 101 21.78 2.45 -0.86
N TYR A 102 22.55 2.93 0.12
CA TYR A 102 22.29 4.19 0.81
C TYR A 102 22.05 5.33 -0.20
N PRO A 103 20.84 5.94 -0.23
CA PRO A 103 20.59 7.11 -1.06
C PRO A 103 21.41 8.29 -0.54
N GLY A 104 22.42 8.69 -1.31
CA GLY A 104 23.34 9.76 -0.96
C GLY A 104 23.19 10.95 -1.89
N THR A 105 23.27 12.17 -1.36
CA THR A 105 23.20 13.41 -2.15
C THR A 105 24.55 14.11 -2.23
N ASN A 106 24.84 14.70 -3.39
CA ASN A 106 25.94 15.65 -3.59
C ASN A 106 25.45 17.11 -3.54
N GLY A 107 24.19 17.33 -3.13
CA GLY A 107 23.50 18.61 -3.13
C GLY A 107 22.67 18.87 -4.38
N ILE A 108 22.91 18.18 -5.50
CA ILE A 108 22.18 18.38 -6.76
C ILE A 108 21.10 17.30 -6.94
N TYR A 109 21.48 16.05 -6.70
CA TYR A 109 20.62 14.90 -6.85
C TYR A 109 20.93 13.86 -5.79
N GLU A 110 19.98 12.96 -5.58
CA GLU A 110 20.15 11.77 -4.76
C GLU A 110 20.50 10.58 -5.66
N LYS A 111 21.60 9.92 -5.33
CA LYS A 111 22.11 8.75 -6.05
C LYS A 111 21.85 7.51 -5.22
N ALA A 112 21.21 6.51 -5.83
CA ALA A 112 21.02 5.21 -5.19
C ALA A 112 21.38 4.07 -6.16
N THR A 113 21.90 2.97 -5.61
CA THR A 113 22.13 1.73 -6.35
C THR A 113 20.95 0.80 -6.17
N MET A 114 20.57 0.11 -7.24
CA MET A 114 19.48 -0.86 -7.23
C MET A 114 19.86 -2.14 -7.96
N VAL A 115 19.22 -3.24 -7.56
CA VAL A 115 19.46 -4.58 -8.10
C VAL A 115 18.20 -5.15 -8.71
N LEU A 116 18.34 -5.93 -9.76
CA LEU A 116 17.22 -6.55 -10.47
C LEU A 116 16.56 -7.62 -9.59
N CYS A 117 15.26 -7.54 -9.37
CA CYS A 117 14.48 -8.60 -8.74
C CYS A 117 14.10 -9.66 -9.77
N GLN A 118 14.48 -10.92 -9.54
CA GLN A 118 14.25 -12.02 -10.49
C GLN A 118 13.16 -12.99 -10.05
N TYR A 119 12.74 -12.95 -8.78
CA TYR A 119 11.77 -13.88 -8.23
C TYR A 119 10.77 -13.18 -7.32
N LYS A 120 9.51 -13.60 -7.38
CA LYS A 120 8.46 -13.18 -6.46
C LYS A 120 8.26 -14.29 -5.43
N LEU A 121 8.77 -14.09 -4.23
CA LEU A 121 8.61 -15.00 -3.11
C LEU A 121 7.17 -14.98 -2.63
N ARG A 122 6.73 -16.13 -2.12
CA ARG A 122 5.42 -16.32 -1.51
C ARG A 122 5.59 -17.10 -0.20
N TRP A 123 4.97 -16.59 0.85
CA TRP A 123 4.90 -17.28 2.14
C TRP A 123 3.60 -16.93 2.82
N GLN A 124 3.32 -17.62 3.91
CA GLN A 124 2.15 -17.36 4.73
C GLN A 124 2.58 -16.70 6.04
N ASN A 125 1.90 -15.63 6.44
CA ASN A 125 2.09 -15.03 7.77
C ASN A 125 1.48 -15.93 8.86
N SER A 126 1.54 -15.50 10.11
CA SER A 126 0.95 -16.25 11.25
C SER A 126 -0.58 -16.30 11.24
N SER A 127 -1.25 -15.38 10.55
CA SER A 127 -2.72 -15.30 10.44
C SER A 127 -3.28 -16.18 9.32
N GLY A 128 -2.42 -16.68 8.44
CA GLY A 128 -2.81 -17.44 7.26
C GLY A 128 -2.89 -16.62 5.97
N ASP A 129 -2.53 -15.35 6.00
CA ASP A 129 -2.51 -14.51 4.80
C ASP A 129 -1.29 -14.83 3.94
N ILE A 130 -1.52 -14.84 2.63
CA ILE A 130 -0.48 -15.09 1.63
C ILE A 130 0.21 -13.77 1.31
N ILE A 131 1.48 -13.67 1.67
CA ILE A 131 2.31 -12.49 1.39
C ILE A 131 3.18 -12.77 0.17
N GLU A 132 3.36 -11.75 -0.67
CA GLU A 132 4.24 -11.84 -1.83
C GLU A 132 5.22 -10.67 -1.89
N ARG A 133 6.51 -10.96 -2.15
CA ARG A 133 7.55 -9.93 -2.33
C ARG A 133 8.49 -10.24 -3.49
N TRP A 134 8.86 -9.19 -4.23
CA TRP A 134 9.93 -9.28 -5.22
C TRP A 134 11.30 -9.26 -4.54
N CYS A 135 12.12 -10.27 -4.81
CA CYS A 135 13.46 -10.35 -4.22
C CYS A 135 14.54 -10.40 -5.31
N ASN A 136 15.72 -9.92 -4.94
CA ASN A 136 16.93 -10.25 -5.67
C ASN A 136 17.53 -11.53 -5.09
N GLY A 137 18.00 -12.42 -5.96
CA GLY A 137 18.69 -13.64 -5.55
C GLY A 137 20.06 -13.75 -6.21
N THR A 138 21.08 -14.12 -5.43
CA THR A 138 22.44 -14.44 -5.88
C THR A 138 22.88 -15.80 -5.33
N SER A 139 23.74 -16.51 -6.06
CA SER A 139 24.28 -17.79 -5.56
C SER A 139 25.28 -17.51 -4.44
N ALA A 140 25.02 -18.07 -3.25
CA ALA A 140 25.95 -18.04 -2.14
C ALA A 140 26.99 -19.18 -2.23
N SER A 141 26.64 -20.30 -2.87
CA SER A 141 27.59 -21.36 -3.17
C SER A 141 28.32 -21.05 -4.49
N LYS A 142 29.63 -20.78 -4.39
CA LYS A 142 30.51 -20.57 -5.56
C LYS A 142 31.07 -21.88 -6.15
N TYR A 143 30.93 -23.01 -5.46
CA TYR A 143 31.48 -24.30 -5.86
C TYR A 143 30.66 -25.44 -5.28
N ASP A 144 29.62 -25.90 -5.97
CA ASP A 144 29.00 -27.18 -5.64
C ASP A 144 29.01 -28.13 -6.84
N MET A 145 29.56 -29.30 -6.58
CA MET A 145 29.88 -30.35 -7.53
C MET A 145 28.59 -31.04 -8.01
N GLY A 146 28.46 -31.17 -9.33
CA GLY A 146 27.52 -32.13 -9.91
C GLY A 146 27.90 -33.54 -9.47
N GLU A 147 26.93 -34.23 -8.89
CA GLU A 147 26.82 -35.66 -8.56
C GLU A 147 28.13 -36.44 -8.34
N ASN A 148 28.32 -36.96 -7.11
CA ASN A 148 29.18 -38.11 -6.90
C ASN A 148 28.41 -39.20 -6.15
N GLY A 149 28.27 -40.36 -6.80
CA GLY A 149 27.41 -41.45 -6.36
C GLY A 149 27.96 -42.24 -5.18
N ASN A 150 27.11 -42.50 -4.19
CA ASN A 150 26.68 -43.83 -3.76
C ASN A 150 25.73 -43.68 -2.56
N SER A 151 24.48 -44.14 -2.71
CA SER A 151 23.52 -44.48 -1.64
C SER A 151 23.24 -43.48 -0.51
N THR A 152 23.49 -42.18 -0.72
CA THR A 152 22.96 -41.11 0.15
C THR A 152 22.46 -40.01 -0.77
N ILE A 153 21.22 -39.55 -0.61
CA ILE A 153 20.68 -38.41 -1.36
C ILE A 153 21.49 -37.19 -0.91
N THR A 154 22.55 -36.84 -1.65
CA THR A 154 23.27 -35.60 -1.44
C THR A 154 22.40 -34.49 -2.00
N LEU A 155 21.69 -33.77 -1.13
CA LEU A 155 21.03 -32.53 -1.49
C LEU A 155 22.08 -31.62 -2.13
N SER A 156 21.95 -31.34 -3.43
CA SER A 156 22.77 -30.35 -4.11
C SER A 156 22.70 -29.03 -3.32
N SER A 157 23.81 -28.59 -2.76
CA SER A 157 23.99 -27.43 -1.86
C SER A 157 23.87 -26.08 -2.58
N ASN A 158 22.84 -25.92 -3.41
CA ASN A 158 22.55 -24.62 -3.98
C ASN A 158 21.96 -23.76 -2.85
N THR A 159 22.74 -22.82 -2.33
CA THR A 159 22.28 -21.84 -1.35
C THR A 159 22.19 -20.48 -2.03
N PHE A 160 21.11 -19.74 -1.77
CA PHE A 160 20.93 -18.39 -2.31
C PHE A 160 21.09 -17.35 -1.20
N ALA A 161 21.72 -16.22 -1.54
CA ALA A 161 21.58 -14.99 -0.78
C ALA A 161 20.43 -14.17 -1.41
N LEU A 162 19.43 -13.83 -0.60
CA LEU A 162 18.23 -13.11 -1.01
C LEU A 162 18.23 -11.72 -0.40
N LEU A 163 17.95 -10.70 -1.22
CA LEU A 163 17.72 -9.33 -0.74
C LEU A 163 16.25 -8.97 -0.91
N LEU A 164 15.65 -8.49 0.18
CA LEU A 164 14.27 -8.03 0.28
C LEU A 164 14.22 -6.64 0.95
N PRO A 165 13.14 -5.88 0.79
CA PRO A 165 12.92 -4.67 1.57
C PRO A 165 12.87 -4.97 3.06
N ASP A 166 13.28 -3.99 3.87
CA ASP A 166 12.98 -3.99 5.29
C ASP A 166 11.53 -3.51 5.50
N ASP A 167 10.63 -4.48 5.73
CA ASP A 167 9.23 -4.26 6.09
C ASP A 167 8.77 -5.28 7.13
N GLU A 168 7.70 -4.96 7.87
CA GLU A 168 7.21 -5.78 8.99
C GLU A 168 6.87 -7.22 8.59
N LEU A 169 6.35 -7.43 7.38
CA LEU A 169 5.96 -8.76 6.90
C LEU A 169 7.17 -9.58 6.44
N VAL A 170 8.20 -8.93 5.91
CA VAL A 170 9.46 -9.57 5.53
C VAL A 170 10.27 -9.97 6.78
N LEU A 171 10.17 -9.23 7.89
CA LEU A 171 10.78 -9.65 9.16
C LEU A 171 10.27 -11.03 9.60
N GLU A 172 8.99 -11.34 9.38
CA GLU A 172 8.42 -12.65 9.68
C GLU A 172 8.93 -13.77 8.78
N LEU A 173 9.63 -13.47 7.68
CA LEU A 173 10.13 -14.48 6.75
C LEU A 173 11.22 -15.37 7.36
N ASP A 174 11.90 -14.90 8.41
CA ASP A 174 12.96 -15.68 9.06
C ASP A 174 12.46 -17.03 9.59
N GLY A 175 13.20 -18.09 9.27
CA GLY A 175 12.88 -19.47 9.62
C GLY A 175 11.81 -20.14 8.74
N LYS A 176 11.12 -19.41 7.85
CA LYS A 176 10.07 -19.97 6.99
C LYS A 176 10.65 -20.76 5.81
N ARG A 177 9.85 -21.71 5.30
CA ARG A 177 10.14 -22.44 4.06
C ARG A 177 9.42 -21.75 2.90
N VAL A 178 10.07 -21.69 1.74
CA VAL A 178 9.54 -21.07 0.53
C VAL A 178 9.87 -21.89 -0.70
N PHE A 179 9.01 -21.81 -1.72
CA PHE A 179 9.33 -22.33 -3.04
C PHE A 179 10.20 -21.34 -3.80
N ILE A 180 11.32 -21.83 -4.35
CA ILE A 180 12.12 -21.09 -5.33
C ILE A 180 12.29 -22.00 -6.55
N ASP A 181 11.24 -22.03 -7.36
CA ASP A 181 11.15 -22.86 -8.56
C ASP A 181 10.60 -22.07 -9.75
N LYS A 182 11.16 -22.34 -10.94
CA LYS A 182 10.67 -21.78 -12.21
C LYS A 182 9.51 -22.58 -12.78
N HIS A 183 9.32 -23.84 -12.36
CA HIS A 183 8.18 -24.64 -12.79
C HIS A 183 6.89 -24.02 -12.26
N LYS A 184 6.00 -23.65 -13.19
CA LYS A 184 4.73 -23.01 -12.82
C LYS A 184 3.71 -24.02 -12.32
N THR A 185 3.70 -25.18 -12.95
CA THR A 185 2.90 -26.35 -12.59
C THR A 185 3.83 -27.29 -11.85
N THR A 186 3.46 -27.70 -10.63
CA THR A 186 4.24 -28.64 -9.78
C THR A 186 5.66 -28.18 -9.41
N PRO A 187 5.82 -27.08 -8.64
CA PRO A 187 7.13 -26.71 -8.10
C PRO A 187 7.61 -27.76 -7.10
N THR A 188 8.90 -28.07 -7.11
CA THR A 188 9.51 -29.09 -6.23
C THR A 188 10.69 -28.56 -5.44
N LYS A 189 11.23 -27.41 -5.83
CA LYS A 189 12.41 -26.82 -5.17
C LYS A 189 11.99 -25.94 -3.99
N VAL A 190 12.25 -26.44 -2.79
CA VAL A 190 11.95 -25.77 -1.52
C VAL A 190 13.24 -25.33 -0.84
N TYR A 191 13.19 -24.18 -0.19
CA TYR A 191 14.29 -23.59 0.54
C TYR A 191 13.82 -23.13 1.92
N LYS A 192 14.65 -23.33 2.95
CA LYS A 192 14.46 -22.71 4.25
C LYS A 192 15.19 -21.38 4.26
N VAL A 193 14.46 -20.31 4.52
CA VAL A 193 15.01 -18.96 4.64
C VAL A 193 15.44 -18.73 6.08
N THR A 194 16.65 -18.26 6.27
CA THR A 194 17.20 -17.86 7.57
C THR A 194 17.87 -16.49 7.44
N ARG A 195 17.73 -15.68 8.48
CA ARG A 195 18.46 -14.41 8.59
C ARG A 195 19.73 -14.65 9.39
N SER A 196 20.85 -14.12 8.89
CA SER A 196 22.13 -14.21 9.57
C SER A 196 22.51 -12.96 10.36
N ASP A 197 21.81 -11.83 10.12
CA ASP A 197 22.19 -10.53 10.65
C ASP A 197 21.00 -9.55 10.70
N ASP A 198 20.99 -8.65 11.68
CA ASP A 198 19.90 -7.72 11.98
C ASP A 198 20.29 -6.24 11.76
N ILE A 199 21.52 -5.96 11.34
CA ILE A 199 22.13 -4.61 11.33
C ILE A 199 22.65 -4.24 9.94
N LEU A 200 23.10 -5.21 9.16
CA LEU A 200 23.65 -5.01 7.82
C LEU A 200 22.58 -4.42 6.91
N TYR A 201 22.94 -3.32 6.25
CA TYR A 201 22.10 -2.59 5.31
C TYR A 201 20.87 -1.89 5.91
N ASP A 202 20.82 -1.74 7.23
CA ASP A 202 20.01 -0.72 7.88
C ASP A 202 20.71 0.64 7.76
N TYR A 203 20.03 1.60 7.13
CA TYR A 203 20.52 2.97 6.97
C TYR A 203 19.76 4.00 7.84
N GLY A 204 18.90 3.52 8.73
CA GLY A 204 18.06 4.30 9.62
C GLY A 204 16.77 4.83 8.98
N ASP A 205 15.83 5.27 9.82
CA ASP A 205 14.46 5.65 9.43
C ASP A 205 14.35 6.65 8.26
N SER A 206 15.31 7.57 8.15
CA SER A 206 15.33 8.57 7.08
C SER A 206 15.75 8.00 5.73
N HIS A 207 16.57 6.94 5.71
CA HIS A 207 17.14 6.37 4.48
C HIS A 207 16.66 4.95 4.17
N GLY A 208 15.92 4.31 5.08
CA GLY A 208 15.36 2.97 4.93
C GLY A 208 16.40 1.86 5.09
N GLY A 209 16.03 0.64 4.72
CA GLY A 209 16.87 -0.54 4.87
C GLY A 209 16.47 -1.69 3.95
N ILE A 210 17.33 -2.70 3.88
CA ILE A 210 17.04 -3.97 3.22
C ILE A 210 17.43 -5.12 4.13
N LEU A 211 16.77 -6.26 3.95
CA LEU A 211 17.04 -7.48 4.68
C LEU A 211 17.74 -8.49 3.77
N SER A 212 18.83 -9.06 4.30
CA SER A 212 19.62 -10.10 3.64
C SER A 212 19.35 -11.45 4.29
N PHE A 213 18.86 -12.40 3.51
CA PHE A 213 18.58 -13.76 3.95
C PHE A 213 19.44 -14.78 3.23
N ILE A 214 19.68 -15.90 3.90
CA ILE A 214 20.24 -17.11 3.32
C ILE A 214 19.11 -18.10 3.12
N ALA A 215 18.99 -18.64 1.90
CA ALA A 215 18.00 -19.65 1.55
C ALA A 215 18.73 -20.96 1.24
N ASP A 216 18.67 -21.90 2.19
CA ASP A 216 19.27 -23.22 2.08
C ASP A 216 18.27 -24.23 1.54
N LYS A 217 18.72 -25.10 0.64
CA LYS A 217 17.86 -26.11 0.03
C LYS A 217 17.31 -27.06 1.09
N THR A 218 16.01 -27.33 1.04
CA THR A 218 15.33 -28.31 1.91
C THR A 218 14.37 -29.17 1.09
N GLU A 219 13.83 -30.20 1.71
CA GLU A 219 12.94 -31.17 1.05
C GLU A 219 11.51 -30.64 0.94
N LEU A 220 10.79 -31.04 -0.10
CA LEU A 220 9.35 -30.81 -0.23
C LEU A 220 8.60 -31.70 0.76
N ASN A 221 7.68 -31.12 1.53
CA ASN A 221 6.78 -31.86 2.40
C ASN A 221 5.42 -32.05 1.71
N PRO A 222 5.08 -33.27 1.25
CA PRO A 222 3.82 -33.50 0.53
C PRO A 222 2.57 -33.40 1.42
N ILE A 223 2.72 -33.31 2.73
CA ILE A 223 1.61 -33.21 3.69
C ILE A 223 1.28 -31.75 3.99
N THR A 224 2.30 -30.90 4.22
CA THR A 224 2.10 -29.52 4.66
C THR A 224 2.30 -28.49 3.54
N ASP A 225 3.06 -28.81 2.49
CA ASP A 225 3.32 -27.86 1.42
C ASP A 225 2.21 -27.90 0.36
N ASN A 226 1.67 -26.73 0.01
CA ASN A 226 0.69 -26.59 -1.06
C ASN A 226 1.38 -26.17 -2.36
N GLN A 227 1.55 -27.13 -3.27
CA GLN A 227 2.22 -26.91 -4.56
C GLN A 227 1.38 -26.07 -5.55
N GLU A 228 0.05 -26.05 -5.41
CA GLU A 228 -0.84 -25.25 -6.27
C GLU A 228 -0.72 -23.76 -5.94
N LEU A 229 -0.79 -23.42 -4.64
CA LEU A 229 -0.60 -22.06 -4.14
C LEU A 229 0.88 -21.64 -4.12
N ARG A 230 1.79 -22.62 -4.16
CA ARG A 230 3.25 -22.47 -3.99
C ARG A 230 3.63 -21.91 -2.64
N ILE A 231 3.06 -22.50 -1.60
CA ILE A 231 3.27 -22.11 -0.20
C ILE A 231 3.73 -23.33 0.57
N CYS A 232 4.88 -23.22 1.23
CA CYS A 232 5.33 -24.26 2.15
C CYS A 232 4.63 -24.10 3.50
N ASP A 233 4.47 -25.21 4.21
CA ASP A 233 3.83 -25.24 5.53
C ASP A 233 2.49 -24.49 5.56
N TYR A 234 1.70 -24.71 4.51
CA TYR A 234 0.40 -24.10 4.33
C TYR A 234 -0.53 -24.57 5.44
N HIS A 235 -1.10 -23.60 6.15
CA HIS A 235 -2.23 -23.81 7.03
C HIS A 235 -3.41 -23.05 6.46
N SER A 236 -4.62 -23.59 6.60
CA SER A 236 -5.79 -22.80 6.24
C SER A 236 -5.82 -21.58 7.16
N PRO A 237 -6.08 -20.35 6.64
CA PRO A 237 -6.30 -19.21 7.52
C PRO A 237 -7.34 -19.64 8.55
N THR A 238 -7.04 -19.39 9.82
CA THR A 238 -8.02 -19.66 10.88
C THR A 238 -9.30 -18.99 10.40
N PRO A 239 -10.42 -19.71 10.23
CA PRO A 239 -11.65 -19.04 9.90
C PRO A 239 -11.79 -17.97 10.96
N SER A 240 -11.78 -16.69 10.54
CA SER A 240 -12.42 -15.65 11.34
C SER A 240 -13.70 -16.29 11.84
N PRO A 241 -14.00 -16.28 13.16
CA PRO A 241 -15.24 -16.87 13.65
C PRO A 241 -16.31 -16.44 12.67
N GLU A 242 -17.03 -17.43 12.10
CA GLU A 242 -18.07 -17.15 11.10
C GLU A 242 -18.73 -15.86 11.54
N PRO A 243 -18.76 -14.80 10.70
CA PRO A 243 -19.56 -13.64 11.05
C PRO A 243 -20.89 -14.23 11.52
N PRO A 244 -21.35 -13.87 12.73
CA PRO A 244 -22.56 -14.47 13.28
C PRO A 244 -23.58 -14.51 12.15
N VAL A 245 -24.18 -15.69 11.93
CA VAL A 245 -25.23 -15.95 10.92
C VAL A 245 -25.89 -14.62 10.58
N PRO A 246 -25.80 -14.14 9.32
CA PRO A 246 -26.11 -12.76 9.00
C PRO A 246 -27.38 -12.39 9.72
N ASP A 247 -27.25 -11.49 10.68
CA ASP A 247 -28.41 -10.82 11.24
C ASP A 247 -29.01 -10.15 10.01
N GLU A 248 -30.16 -10.63 9.53
CA GLU A 248 -30.84 -10.18 8.31
C GLU A 248 -31.36 -8.73 8.44
N THR A 249 -30.63 -7.88 9.14
CA THR A 249 -30.96 -6.50 9.48
C THR A 249 -29.94 -5.50 8.97
N THR A 250 -28.76 -5.92 8.46
CA THR A 250 -27.66 -4.96 8.17
C THR A 250 -27.57 -4.37 6.76
N ASP A 251 -28.48 -4.65 5.83
CA ASP A 251 -28.51 -3.93 4.53
C ASP A 251 -29.91 -3.44 4.13
N LEU A 252 -30.72 -3.11 5.14
CA LEU A 252 -32.03 -2.50 4.91
C LEU A 252 -31.85 -0.98 4.72
N SER A 253 -32.07 -0.48 3.51
CA SER A 253 -32.09 0.97 3.25
C SER A 253 -33.54 1.48 3.31
N ALA A 254 -33.78 2.62 3.99
CA ALA A 254 -35.12 3.16 4.17
C ALA A 254 -35.21 4.64 3.79
N VAL A 255 -36.26 5.01 3.05
CA VAL A 255 -36.50 6.38 2.59
C VAL A 255 -37.84 6.88 3.12
N ILE A 256 -37.84 8.05 3.77
CA ILE A 256 -39.06 8.73 4.21
C ILE A 256 -39.53 9.69 3.11
N ALA A 257 -40.63 9.34 2.43
CA ALA A 257 -41.28 10.14 1.40
C ALA A 257 -42.37 11.05 2.00
N GLY A 258 -42.23 12.37 1.80
CA GLY A 258 -43.20 13.35 2.32
C GLY A 258 -42.65 14.79 2.38
N GLY A 259 -41.36 14.98 2.05
CA GLY A 259 -40.67 16.27 2.08
C GLY A 259 -40.28 16.70 3.50
N ASN A 260 -39.72 17.90 3.63
CA ASN A 260 -39.12 18.42 4.86
C ASN A 260 -39.93 19.55 5.53
N THR A 261 -41.19 19.74 5.15
CA THR A 261 -42.02 20.85 5.66
C THR A 261 -43.40 20.41 6.13
N LEU A 262 -43.85 20.96 7.25
CA LEU A 262 -45.20 20.81 7.81
C LEU A 262 -45.83 22.21 7.96
N ARG A 263 -47.01 22.45 7.38
CA ARG A 263 -47.73 23.72 7.59
C ARG A 263 -48.46 23.69 8.92
N CYS A 264 -48.27 24.70 9.75
CA CYS A 264 -48.99 24.84 11.01
C CYS A 264 -50.52 24.80 10.77
N GLY A 265 -51.25 24.12 11.64
CA GLY A 265 -52.70 23.88 11.56
C GLY A 265 -53.15 22.79 10.57
N ARG A 266 -52.29 22.34 9.64
CA ARG A 266 -52.62 21.32 8.63
C ARG A 266 -51.93 20.00 8.97
N ALA A 267 -52.69 18.91 8.84
CA ALA A 267 -52.11 17.57 8.94
C ALA A 267 -51.46 17.18 7.61
N LYS A 268 -50.22 16.68 7.67
CA LYS A 268 -49.49 16.15 6.51
C LYS A 268 -49.02 14.73 6.82
N SER A 269 -48.82 13.93 5.78
CA SER A 269 -48.38 12.55 5.95
C SER A 269 -47.06 12.27 5.27
N TRP A 270 -46.30 11.38 5.89
CA TRP A 270 -45.06 10.80 5.41
C TRP A 270 -45.24 9.29 5.29
N ASN A 271 -44.59 8.69 4.31
CA ASN A 271 -44.53 7.26 4.13
C ASN A 271 -43.07 6.80 4.22
N VAL A 272 -42.82 5.61 4.75
CA VAL A 272 -41.50 4.95 4.67
C VAL A 272 -41.52 3.89 3.58
N ILE A 273 -40.44 3.81 2.80
CA ILE A 273 -40.20 2.78 1.79
C ILE A 273 -38.89 2.08 2.15
N PHE A 274 -38.92 0.75 2.26
CA PHE A 274 -37.75 -0.07 2.53
C PHE A 274 -37.26 -0.70 1.22
N ILE A 275 -35.95 -0.69 0.98
CA ILE A 275 -35.34 -1.13 -0.27
C ILE A 275 -34.18 -2.09 0.05
N ASP A 276 -34.15 -3.24 -0.65
CA ASP A 276 -33.06 -4.24 -0.58
C ASP A 276 -31.81 -3.82 -1.40
N GLN A 277 -30.76 -4.64 -1.35
CA GLN A 277 -29.51 -4.39 -2.09
C GLN A 277 -29.70 -4.38 -3.62
N ASP A 278 -30.74 -5.03 -4.14
CA ASP A 278 -31.06 -5.14 -5.56
C ASP A 278 -31.99 -4.01 -6.04
N GLY A 279 -32.42 -3.13 -5.14
CA GLY A 279 -33.29 -2.00 -5.43
C GLY A 279 -34.80 -2.31 -5.40
N ASN A 280 -35.21 -3.46 -4.85
CA ASN A 280 -36.62 -3.85 -4.75
C ASN A 280 -37.25 -3.37 -3.43
N GLU A 281 -38.54 -3.01 -3.49
CA GLU A 281 -39.30 -2.59 -2.31
C GLU A 281 -39.67 -3.78 -1.41
N ILE A 282 -39.38 -3.65 -0.11
CA ILE A 282 -39.74 -4.62 0.94
C ILE A 282 -41.03 -4.15 1.63
N ILE A 283 -42.06 -5.00 1.62
CA ILE A 283 -43.41 -4.63 2.09
C ILE A 283 -43.66 -5.07 3.56
N ASP A 284 -43.04 -6.17 4.00
CA ASP A 284 -43.28 -6.81 5.30
C ASP A 284 -42.11 -6.61 6.30
N GLN A 285 -41.70 -5.37 6.54
CA GLN A 285 -40.70 -5.05 7.57
C GLN A 285 -41.38 -4.71 8.90
N ASN A 286 -40.87 -5.25 10.01
CA ASN A 286 -41.25 -4.81 11.35
C ASN A 286 -40.44 -3.56 11.74
N PHE A 287 -41.10 -2.41 11.87
CA PHE A 287 -40.44 -1.13 12.18
C PHE A 287 -41.32 -0.25 13.08
N GLN A 288 -40.72 0.80 13.63
CA GLN A 288 -41.41 1.79 14.47
C GLN A 288 -41.09 3.21 14.01
N TRP A 289 -42.10 4.09 14.09
CA TRP A 289 -41.92 5.53 13.92
C TRP A 289 -41.52 6.18 15.24
N LYS A 290 -40.53 7.07 15.20
CA LYS A 290 -40.13 7.90 16.33
C LYS A 290 -40.15 9.37 15.94
N VAL A 291 -40.94 10.16 16.66
CA VAL A 291 -40.95 11.62 16.55
C VAL A 291 -40.15 12.16 17.72
N ASP A 292 -38.99 12.74 17.44
CA ASP A 292 -38.13 13.39 18.42
C ASP A 292 -38.34 14.91 18.33
N SER A 293 -39.00 15.45 19.35
CA SER A 293 -39.51 16.82 19.37
C SER A 293 -39.54 17.33 20.81
N GLU A 294 -39.07 18.55 21.02
CA GLU A 294 -39.14 19.25 22.31
C GLU A 294 -40.55 19.76 22.64
N TYR A 295 -41.48 19.65 21.67
CA TYR A 295 -42.86 20.14 21.75
C TYR A 295 -43.87 19.09 21.28
N THR A 296 -45.15 19.32 21.58
CA THR A 296 -46.23 18.36 21.30
C THR A 296 -46.61 18.32 19.82
N VAL A 297 -46.30 17.21 19.14
CA VAL A 297 -46.74 16.92 17.76
C VAL A 297 -47.86 15.87 17.80
N LYS A 298 -49.02 16.17 17.20
CA LYS A 298 -50.10 15.17 17.08
C LYS A 298 -49.74 14.19 15.97
N GLN A 299 -49.75 12.89 16.29
CA GLN A 299 -49.41 11.83 15.36
C GLN A 299 -50.52 10.78 15.22
N VAL A 300 -50.74 10.30 14.00
CA VAL A 300 -51.61 9.15 13.69
C VAL A 300 -50.80 8.21 12.80
N ILE A 301 -50.60 6.98 13.25
CA ILE A 301 -49.78 5.97 12.57
C ILE A 301 -50.71 4.92 11.95
N ASP A 302 -50.48 4.63 10.67
CA ASP A 302 -51.16 3.60 9.89
C ASP A 302 -50.12 2.83 9.07
N GLY A 303 -49.49 1.82 9.69
CA GLY A 303 -48.40 1.05 9.10
C GLY A 303 -47.25 1.92 8.59
N GLN A 304 -46.92 1.79 7.30
CA GLN A 304 -45.88 2.55 6.60
C GLN A 304 -46.19 4.04 6.44
N ARG A 305 -47.34 4.52 6.90
CA ARG A 305 -47.75 5.92 6.84
C ARG A 305 -47.85 6.52 8.24
N ILE A 306 -47.28 7.70 8.43
CA ILE A 306 -47.50 8.53 9.62
C ILE A 306 -48.07 9.89 9.21
N GLN A 307 -49.11 10.33 9.90
CA GLN A 307 -49.68 11.67 9.74
C GLN A 307 -49.33 12.52 10.95
N LEU A 308 -48.73 13.68 10.72
CA LEU A 308 -48.31 14.61 11.76
C LEU A 308 -49.06 15.94 11.61
N LYS A 309 -49.35 16.57 12.75
CA LYS A 309 -50.00 17.87 12.82
C LYS A 309 -49.51 18.66 14.03
N VAL A 310 -49.20 19.93 13.81
CA VAL A 310 -48.87 20.92 14.84
C VAL A 310 -49.89 22.05 14.74
N ASP A 311 -50.51 22.43 15.85
CA ASP A 311 -51.56 23.47 15.93
C ASP A 311 -51.06 24.76 16.63
N ASP A 312 -49.82 24.77 17.12
CA ASP A 312 -49.28 25.91 17.87
C ASP A 312 -48.50 26.85 16.94
N GLU A 313 -49.03 28.05 16.75
CA GLU A 313 -48.42 29.09 15.91
C GLU A 313 -47.09 29.62 16.47
N GLN A 314 -46.80 29.41 17.76
CA GLN A 314 -45.50 29.80 18.34
C GLN A 314 -44.35 28.91 17.86
N LEU A 315 -44.66 27.77 17.25
CA LEU A 315 -43.68 26.80 16.74
C LEU A 315 -43.38 27.00 15.24
N ILE A 316 -43.88 28.07 14.63
CA ILE A 316 -43.49 28.46 13.27
C ILE A 316 -41.98 28.76 13.26
N ASP A 317 -41.28 28.29 12.22
CA ASP A 317 -39.81 28.32 12.06
C ASP A 317 -39.03 27.37 13.00
N CYS A 318 -39.71 26.58 13.85
CA CYS A 318 -39.08 25.46 14.55
C CYS A 318 -39.01 24.20 13.70
N SER A 319 -38.12 23.27 14.06
CA SER A 319 -38.00 21.95 13.42
C SER A 319 -37.99 20.81 14.44
N PHE A 320 -38.37 19.61 13.99
CA PHE A 320 -38.32 18.38 14.77
C PHE A 320 -37.87 17.21 13.88
N LEU A 321 -37.46 16.11 14.49
CA LEU A 321 -36.92 14.95 13.78
C LEU A 321 -37.95 13.83 13.71
N LEU A 322 -38.22 13.35 12.50
CA LEU A 322 -38.96 12.12 12.25
C LEU A 322 -37.99 11.02 11.87
N SER A 323 -37.97 9.93 12.64
CA SER A 323 -37.06 8.80 12.43
C SER A 323 -37.84 7.49 12.33
N VAL A 324 -37.26 6.53 11.62
CA VAL A 324 -37.74 5.15 11.54
C VAL A 324 -36.69 4.23 12.15
N SER A 325 -37.12 3.37 13.06
CA SER A 325 -36.26 2.37 13.70
C SER A 325 -36.72 0.95 13.41
N VAL A 326 -35.76 0.07 13.13
CA VAL A 326 -35.94 -1.39 12.99
C VAL A 326 -35.10 -2.02 14.09
N ASP A 327 -35.70 -2.88 14.91
CA ASP A 327 -35.03 -3.53 16.06
C ASP A 327 -34.25 -2.56 16.96
N ASP A 328 -34.89 -1.43 17.30
CA ASP A 328 -34.35 -0.32 18.10
C ASP A 328 -33.15 0.45 17.50
N ILE A 329 -32.76 0.16 16.25
CA ILE A 329 -31.74 0.88 15.50
C ILE A 329 -32.40 1.87 14.53
N ILE A 330 -31.98 3.14 14.55
CA ILE A 330 -32.48 4.16 13.62
C ILE A 330 -31.91 3.91 12.22
N VAL A 331 -32.77 3.56 11.26
CA VAL A 331 -32.39 3.25 9.87
C VAL A 331 -32.43 4.50 8.99
N THR A 332 -33.36 5.42 9.25
CA THR A 332 -33.49 6.67 8.48
C THR A 332 -34.14 7.77 9.31
N LYS A 333 -33.81 9.02 8.99
CA LYS A 333 -34.37 10.20 9.66
C LYS A 333 -34.52 11.37 8.69
N VAL A 334 -35.53 12.20 8.92
CA VAL A 334 -35.78 13.44 8.20
C VAL A 334 -36.09 14.55 9.19
N GLU A 335 -35.49 15.71 8.98
CA GLU A 335 -35.82 16.92 9.72
C GLU A 335 -37.01 17.61 9.04
N ILE A 336 -38.03 17.96 9.83
CA ILE A 336 -39.26 18.59 9.36
C ILE A 336 -39.34 19.99 9.97
N SER A 337 -39.34 21.01 9.11
CA SER A 337 -39.53 22.41 9.50
C SER A 337 -41.02 22.77 9.51
N ILE A 338 -41.47 23.46 10.55
CA ILE A 338 -42.82 23.97 10.68
C ILE A 338 -42.88 25.33 10.00
N ILE A 339 -43.75 25.47 9.00
CA ILE A 339 -43.90 26.70 8.23
C ILE A 339 -45.31 27.29 8.42
N ASP A 340 -45.44 28.58 8.16
CA ASP A 340 -46.72 29.29 8.24
C ASP A 340 -47.79 28.65 7.33
N GLY A 341 -49.01 28.61 7.86
CA GLY A 341 -50.16 27.88 7.34
C GLY A 341 -51.12 28.73 6.53
N LEU A 342 -50.64 29.53 5.57
CA LEU A 342 -51.51 30.15 4.55
C LEU A 342 -52.02 29.10 3.54
#